data_AF-A0A163JQB5-F1
#
_entry.id   AF-A0A163JQB5-F1
#
_cell.length_a   1.000
_cell.length_b   1.000
_cell.length_c   1.000
_cell.angle_alpha   90.00
_cell.angle_beta   90.00
_cell.angle_gamma   90.00
#
_symmetry.space_group_name_H-M   'P 1'
#
loop_
_entity.id
_entity.type
_entity.pdbx_description
1 polymer ?
#
loop_
_entity_poly.entity_id
_entity_poly.type
_entity_poly.pdbx_seq_one_letter_code
_entity_poly.pdbx_strand_id
1 'polypeptide(L)'
;MAASSAPAKSLNTIEGDRELTVRICDITAAGAMLQRVLELGERAAKIGHVCVDTASYFRAREKGRGLECSAERGIGSWNESTADTKMDPTSIAALLCAPITAILTTITSRAGSLTSLTWPASSHTDRRFTRPLSFWEALYTHAPSLEKLHLDFFRHEVQVFSRPPAGVKFGKLKELRLDASSAHGDGGSTVDELLGSCENIEVLGFKWPPCDLPSCQIKGVSWGWTFPKLRQLSILGWNIAPAAYTEFLGRHPNIRYLDERIDGPYDEDGKGYTTVQLPTTALPNLSTLKKAYTYTWS
;
A
#
# COMPACT_ATOMS: atom_id res chain seq x y z
N MET A 1 -40.52 9.94 -8.25
CA MET A 1 -39.43 8.94 -8.09
C MET A 1 -38.28 9.39 -8.96
N ALA A 2 -37.19 9.88 -8.38
CA ALA A 2 -36.01 10.26 -9.14
C ALA A 2 -35.21 9.00 -9.47
N ALA A 3 -35.01 8.73 -10.77
CA ALA A 3 -34.16 7.64 -11.22
C ALA A 3 -32.73 7.92 -10.73
N SER A 4 -32.23 7.08 -9.83
CA SER A 4 -30.82 7.09 -9.41
C SER A 4 -29.97 6.81 -10.64
N SER A 5 -29.32 7.83 -11.19
CA SER A 5 -28.37 7.67 -12.30
C SER A 5 -27.25 6.75 -11.83
N ALA A 6 -27.02 5.64 -12.55
CA ALA A 6 -25.90 4.76 -12.27
C ALA A 6 -24.59 5.59 -12.26
N PRO A 7 -23.69 5.37 -11.29
CA PRO A 7 -22.43 6.10 -11.24
C PRO A 7 -21.68 5.87 -12.55
N ALA A 8 -21.26 6.96 -13.19
CA ALA A 8 -20.46 6.90 -14.41
C ALA A 8 -19.22 6.04 -14.13
N LYS A 9 -19.01 5.00 -14.95
CA LYS A 9 -17.78 4.21 -14.87
C LYS A 9 -16.61 5.16 -15.07
N SER A 10 -15.74 5.27 -14.07
CA SER A 10 -14.49 6.02 -14.17
C SER A 10 -13.68 5.46 -15.34
N LEU A 11 -13.44 6.30 -16.35
CA LEU A 11 -12.75 5.89 -17.57
C LEU A 11 -11.24 5.90 -17.37
N ASN A 12 -10.57 4.99 -18.05
CA ASN A 12 -9.12 4.96 -18.19
C ASN A 12 -8.64 6.18 -19.00
N THR A 13 -7.79 7.03 -18.43
CA THR A 13 -7.35 8.29 -19.06
C THR A 13 -5.83 8.45 -19.12
N ILE A 14 -5.38 9.22 -20.12
CA ILE A 14 -4.07 9.85 -20.16
C ILE A 14 -4.35 11.34 -20.29
N GLU A 15 -3.98 12.12 -19.28
CA GLU A 15 -4.31 13.54 -19.18
C GLU A 15 -3.08 14.37 -18.81
N GLY A 16 -3.13 15.68 -19.10
CA GLY A 16 -2.02 16.61 -18.90
C GLY A 16 -1.37 17.05 -20.21
N ASP A 17 -0.55 18.10 -20.12
CA ASP A 17 0.15 18.69 -21.26
C ASP A 17 1.67 18.64 -21.08
N ARG A 18 2.16 19.23 -19.98
CA ARG A 18 3.58 19.24 -19.62
C ARG A 18 4.02 17.96 -18.91
N GLU A 19 3.19 17.48 -18.00
CA GLU A 19 3.37 16.23 -17.27
C GLU A 19 2.10 15.41 -17.43
N LEU A 20 2.25 14.16 -17.88
CA LEU A 20 1.14 13.27 -18.15
C LEU A 20 0.84 12.41 -16.93
N THR A 21 -0.46 12.20 -16.70
CA THR A 21 -0.98 11.27 -15.70
C THR A 21 -1.70 10.13 -16.42
N VAL A 22 -1.28 8.89 -16.14
CA VAL A 22 -1.98 7.67 -16.58
C VAL A 22 -2.86 7.19 -15.45
N ARG A 23 -4.19 7.14 -15.68
CA ARG A 23 -5.16 6.58 -14.74
C ARG A 23 -5.76 5.30 -15.30
N ILE A 24 -5.62 4.23 -14.54
CA ILE A 24 -6.17 2.90 -14.85
C ILE A 24 -7.21 2.61 -13.78
N CYS A 25 -8.45 2.98 -14.06
CA CYS A 25 -9.60 2.77 -13.17
C CYS A 25 -10.30 1.43 -13.40
N ASP A 26 -10.11 0.84 -14.59
CA ASP A 26 -10.46 -0.53 -14.89
C ASP A 26 -9.18 -1.28 -15.29
N ILE A 27 -8.68 -2.09 -14.36
CA ILE A 27 -7.46 -2.88 -14.54
C ILE A 27 -7.60 -3.92 -15.65
N THR A 28 -8.82 -4.35 -16.01
CA THR A 28 -9.02 -5.29 -17.13
C THR A 28 -8.70 -4.63 -18.47
N ALA A 29 -8.81 -3.30 -18.52
CA ALA A 29 -8.43 -2.48 -19.66
C ALA A 29 -6.99 -1.95 -19.58
N ALA A 30 -6.16 -2.45 -18.65
CA ALA A 30 -4.76 -2.04 -18.54
C ALA A 30 -3.95 -2.35 -19.81
N GLY A 31 -4.27 -3.45 -20.51
CA GLY A 31 -3.65 -3.77 -21.81
C GLY A 31 -3.95 -2.72 -22.89
N ALA A 32 -5.19 -2.22 -22.96
CA ALA A 32 -5.54 -1.12 -23.86
C ALA A 32 -4.86 0.19 -23.45
N MET A 33 -4.70 0.42 -22.14
CA MET A 33 -3.94 1.58 -21.67
C MET A 33 -2.47 1.52 -22.08
N LEU A 34 -1.84 0.35 -21.98
CA LEU A 34 -0.47 0.15 -22.47
C LEU A 34 -0.36 0.52 -23.95
N GLN A 35 -1.29 0.06 -24.80
CA GLN A 35 -1.25 0.42 -26.24
C GLN A 35 -1.31 1.94 -26.44
N ARG A 36 -2.19 2.64 -25.72
CA ARG A 36 -2.25 4.11 -25.76
C ARG A 36 -0.96 4.77 -25.29
N VAL A 37 -0.29 4.21 -24.28
CA VAL A 37 1.03 4.71 -23.82
C VAL A 37 2.09 4.49 -24.89
N LEU A 38 2.09 3.35 -25.59
CA LEU A 38 3.00 3.09 -26.70
C LEU A 38 2.78 4.05 -27.87
N GLU A 39 1.53 4.36 -28.20
CA GLU A 39 1.15 5.33 -29.24
C GLU A 39 1.61 6.77 -28.97
N LEU A 40 1.92 7.12 -27.71
CA LEU A 40 2.51 8.42 -27.38
C LEU A 40 3.92 8.61 -27.94
N GLY A 41 4.63 7.52 -28.26
CA GLY A 41 6.04 7.57 -28.68
C GLY A 41 6.91 8.31 -27.67
N GLU A 42 7.64 9.32 -28.12
CA GLU A 42 8.51 10.15 -27.27
C GLU A 42 7.75 10.93 -26.20
N ARG A 43 6.45 11.19 -26.37
CA ARG A 43 5.65 11.87 -25.35
C ARG A 43 5.47 11.02 -24.09
N ALA A 44 5.67 9.70 -24.15
CA ALA A 44 5.63 8.84 -22.97
C ALA A 44 6.69 9.22 -21.92
N ALA A 45 7.79 9.90 -22.33
CA ALA A 45 8.79 10.45 -21.41
C ALA A 45 8.21 11.48 -20.43
N LYS A 46 7.08 12.11 -20.78
CA LYS A 46 6.40 13.11 -19.94
C LYS A 46 5.47 12.49 -18.89
N ILE A 47 5.30 11.16 -18.86
CA ILE A 47 4.46 10.51 -17.85
C ILE A 47 5.17 10.57 -16.50
N GLY A 48 4.69 11.45 -15.63
CA GLY A 48 5.19 11.60 -14.26
C GLY A 48 4.34 10.84 -13.24
N HIS A 49 3.06 10.57 -13.55
CA HIS A 49 2.12 9.99 -12.60
C HIS A 49 1.44 8.76 -13.17
N VAL A 50 1.44 7.67 -12.40
CA VAL A 50 0.66 6.46 -12.70
C VAL A 50 -0.23 6.16 -11.51
N CYS A 51 -1.53 6.04 -11.75
CA CYS A 51 -2.54 5.71 -10.75
C CYS A 51 -3.35 4.50 -11.22
N VAL A 52 -3.39 3.48 -10.37
CA VAL A 52 -4.05 2.20 -10.64
C VAL A 52 -5.10 1.96 -9.57
N ASP A 53 -6.38 2.01 -9.95
CA ASP A 53 -7.49 1.64 -9.09
C ASP A 53 -7.90 0.19 -9.40
N THR A 54 -7.69 -0.69 -8.42
CA THR A 54 -8.11 -2.09 -8.51
C THR A 54 -9.45 -2.36 -7.85
N ALA A 55 -9.99 -1.41 -7.06
CA ALA A 55 -11.22 -1.60 -6.30
C ALA A 55 -12.40 -1.87 -7.23
N SER A 56 -12.44 -1.22 -8.40
CA SER A 56 -13.50 -1.40 -9.39
C SER A 56 -13.53 -2.82 -9.98
N TYR A 57 -12.36 -3.43 -10.22
CA TYR A 57 -12.26 -4.81 -10.70
C TYR A 57 -12.72 -5.83 -9.65
N PHE A 58 -12.21 -5.70 -8.42
CA PHE A 58 -12.57 -6.63 -7.36
C PHE A 58 -14.06 -6.53 -7.01
N ARG A 59 -14.62 -5.32 -6.94
CA ARG A 59 -16.07 -5.10 -6.77
C ARG A 59 -16.90 -5.71 -7.89
N ALA A 60 -16.49 -5.55 -9.15
CA ALA A 60 -17.20 -6.13 -10.28
C ALA A 60 -17.21 -7.66 -10.21
N ARG A 61 -16.10 -8.27 -9.77
CA ARG A 61 -15.98 -9.71 -9.62
C ARG A 61 -16.81 -10.26 -8.46
N GLU A 62 -16.84 -9.58 -7.32
CA GLU A 62 -17.71 -9.95 -6.19
C GLU A 62 -19.18 -9.94 -6.59
N LYS A 63 -19.63 -8.88 -7.29
CA LYS A 63 -21.00 -8.80 -7.83
C LYS A 63 -21.32 -9.95 -8.79
N GLY A 64 -20.38 -10.30 -9.67
CA GLY A 64 -20.54 -11.44 -10.59
C GLY A 64 -20.65 -12.80 -9.91
N ARG A 65 -20.20 -12.92 -8.65
CA ARG A 65 -20.31 -14.14 -7.84
C ARG A 65 -21.59 -14.22 -7.02
N GLY A 66 -22.49 -13.24 -7.13
CA GLY A 66 -23.67 -13.14 -6.26
C GLY A 66 -23.31 -12.87 -4.80
N LEU A 67 -22.07 -12.50 -4.50
CA LEU A 67 -21.62 -12.01 -3.21
C LEU A 67 -21.99 -10.52 -3.12
N GLU A 68 -23.29 -10.23 -3.02
CA GLU A 68 -23.69 -8.93 -2.49
C GLU A 68 -23.18 -8.86 -1.05
N CYS A 69 -22.26 -7.91 -0.80
CA CYS A 69 -21.75 -7.58 0.52
C CYS A 69 -22.94 -7.37 1.47
N SER A 70 -23.28 -8.44 2.20
CA SER A 70 -24.25 -8.42 3.26
C SER A 70 -23.55 -7.77 4.44
N ALA A 71 -23.51 -6.44 4.47
CA ALA A 71 -22.88 -5.67 5.53
C ALA A 71 -23.54 -5.88 6.93
N GLU A 72 -24.56 -6.73 7.05
CA GLU A 72 -25.39 -6.85 8.26
C GLU A 72 -25.77 -8.28 8.69
N ARG A 73 -25.10 -9.35 8.25
CA ARG A 73 -25.41 -10.70 8.78
C ARG A 73 -24.19 -11.38 9.38
N GLY A 74 -24.29 -11.59 10.70
CA GLY A 74 -23.24 -12.05 11.58
C GLY A 74 -22.59 -13.37 11.18
N ILE A 75 -21.34 -13.50 11.66
CA ILE A 75 -20.53 -14.69 11.92
C ILE A 75 -21.18 -16.01 11.44
N GLY A 76 -21.26 -16.17 10.12
CA GLY A 76 -21.58 -17.43 9.47
C GLY A 76 -20.26 -18.08 9.08
N SER A 77 -20.06 -19.32 9.52
CA SER A 77 -18.92 -20.16 9.16
C SER A 77 -18.63 -20.08 7.66
N TRP A 78 -17.44 -19.59 7.32
CA TRP A 78 -16.90 -19.55 5.96
C TRP A 78 -16.59 -20.99 5.50
N ASN A 79 -17.61 -21.72 5.06
CA ASN A 79 -17.38 -22.95 4.32
C ASN A 79 -16.80 -22.58 2.95
N GLU A 80 -15.49 -22.76 2.78
CA GLU A 80 -14.66 -22.52 1.58
C GLU A 80 -15.06 -23.32 0.32
N SER A 81 -16.29 -23.83 0.24
CA SER A 81 -16.76 -24.75 -0.79
C SER A 81 -17.86 -24.15 -1.64
N THR A 82 -17.50 -23.21 -2.51
CA THR A 82 -18.23 -23.04 -3.79
C THR A 82 -17.23 -22.96 -4.92
N ALA A 83 -17.31 -23.99 -5.77
CA ALA A 83 -16.55 -24.16 -7.00
C ALA A 83 -16.66 -22.91 -7.88
N ASP A 84 -15.60 -22.12 -7.94
CA ASP A 84 -15.63 -20.84 -8.62
C ASP A 84 -14.31 -20.62 -9.33
N THR A 85 -14.32 -20.87 -10.64
CA THR A 85 -13.25 -20.60 -11.63
C THR A 85 -12.02 -19.93 -11.02
N LYS A 86 -11.16 -20.76 -10.43
CA LYS A 86 -9.84 -20.36 -9.94
C LYS A 86 -9.06 -19.94 -11.17
N MET A 87 -9.16 -18.67 -11.55
CA MET A 87 -8.14 -18.06 -12.37
C MET A 87 -6.84 -18.30 -11.63
N ASP A 88 -5.97 -19.06 -12.27
CA ASP A 88 -4.62 -19.33 -11.79
C ASP A 88 -3.96 -17.99 -11.39
N PRO A 89 -3.38 -17.87 -10.18
CA PRO A 89 -2.67 -16.66 -9.75
C PRO A 89 -1.71 -16.09 -10.80
N THR A 90 -1.04 -16.95 -11.58
CA THR A 90 -0.16 -16.55 -12.68
C THR A 90 -0.91 -15.80 -13.78
N SER A 91 -2.12 -16.23 -14.11
CA SER A 91 -2.98 -15.56 -15.09
C SER A 91 -3.44 -14.18 -14.61
N ILE A 92 -3.67 -14.03 -13.30
CA ILE A 92 -4.02 -12.72 -12.70
C ILE A 92 -2.78 -11.82 -12.69
N ALA A 93 -1.60 -12.33 -12.30
CA ALA A 93 -0.34 -11.58 -12.37
C ALA A 93 -0.05 -11.09 -13.80
N ALA A 94 -0.20 -11.96 -14.80
CA ALA A 94 -0.05 -11.58 -16.21
C ALA A 94 -1.06 -10.50 -16.64
N LEU A 95 -2.32 -10.62 -16.22
CA LEU A 95 -3.37 -9.66 -16.57
C LEU A 95 -3.18 -8.29 -15.91
N LEU A 96 -2.85 -8.27 -14.60
CA LEU A 96 -2.82 -7.03 -13.81
C LEU A 96 -1.43 -6.37 -13.81
N CYS A 97 -0.33 -7.13 -13.75
CA CYS A 97 1.01 -6.58 -13.62
C CYS A 97 1.67 -6.32 -14.96
N ALA A 98 1.56 -7.22 -15.94
CA ALA A 98 2.35 -7.11 -17.16
C ALA A 98 2.13 -5.77 -17.89
N PRO A 99 0.90 -5.25 -18.03
CA PRO A 99 0.69 -3.94 -18.63
C PRO A 99 1.30 -2.80 -17.81
N ILE A 100 1.18 -2.85 -16.48
CA ILE A 100 1.75 -1.82 -15.60
C ILE A 100 3.26 -1.83 -15.65
N THR A 101 3.88 -3.01 -15.56
CA THR A 101 5.33 -3.20 -15.72
C THR A 101 5.79 -2.66 -17.08
N ALA A 102 5.09 -2.98 -18.17
CA ALA A 102 5.42 -2.47 -19.50
C ALA A 102 5.28 -0.95 -19.61
N ILE A 103 4.27 -0.34 -18.96
CA ILE A 103 4.14 1.12 -18.88
C ILE A 103 5.36 1.71 -18.16
N LEU A 104 5.72 1.19 -16.98
CA LEU A 104 6.87 1.67 -16.21
C LEU A 104 8.18 1.57 -17.02
N THR A 105 8.40 0.44 -17.70
CA THR A 105 9.57 0.24 -18.56
C THR A 105 9.55 1.16 -19.79
N THR A 106 8.37 1.41 -20.37
CA THR A 106 8.23 2.32 -21.52
C THR A 106 8.65 3.74 -21.15
N ILE A 107 8.22 4.24 -19.98
CA ILE A 107 8.61 5.56 -19.47
C ILE A 107 10.14 5.66 -19.42
N THR A 108 10.80 4.68 -18.78
CA THR A 108 12.26 4.62 -18.66
C THR A 108 12.95 4.55 -20.04
N SER A 109 12.44 3.71 -20.95
CA SER A 109 13.03 3.57 -22.30
C SER A 109 12.96 4.82 -23.16
N ARG A 110 12.05 5.75 -22.82
CA ARG A 110 11.90 7.05 -23.47
C ARG A 110 12.64 8.16 -22.72
N ALA A 111 13.57 7.80 -21.84
CA ALA A 111 14.28 8.72 -20.96
C ALA A 111 13.36 9.57 -20.06
N GLY A 112 12.15 9.08 -19.78
CA GLY A 112 11.25 9.63 -18.78
C GLY A 112 11.55 9.11 -17.38
N SER A 113 10.87 9.69 -16.39
CA SER A 113 11.02 9.29 -15.00
C SER A 113 9.72 9.53 -14.24
N LEU A 114 9.31 8.58 -13.41
CA LEU A 114 8.09 8.68 -12.62
C LEU A 114 8.31 9.51 -11.35
N THR A 115 7.41 10.45 -11.08
CA THR A 115 7.36 11.24 -9.84
C THR A 115 6.35 10.69 -8.85
N SER A 116 5.31 9.99 -9.30
CA SER A 116 4.28 9.39 -8.44
C SER A 116 3.78 8.05 -8.96
N LEU A 117 3.75 7.05 -8.09
CA LEU A 117 3.01 5.81 -8.28
C LEU A 117 1.96 5.63 -7.19
N THR A 118 0.73 5.34 -7.59
CA THR A 118 -0.34 4.95 -6.67
C THR A 118 -1.00 3.68 -7.17
N TRP A 119 -0.92 2.62 -6.38
CA TRP A 119 -1.57 1.35 -6.65
C TRP A 119 -2.09 0.76 -5.35
N PRO A 120 -3.24 1.26 -4.85
CA PRO A 120 -3.92 0.62 -3.74
C PRO A 120 -4.47 -0.74 -4.14
N ALA A 121 -4.43 -1.65 -3.18
CA ALA A 121 -4.98 -2.98 -3.23
C ALA A 121 -6.34 -2.89 -2.55
N SER A 122 -7.33 -3.49 -3.18
CA SER A 122 -8.63 -3.60 -2.55
C SER A 122 -8.51 -4.48 -1.30
N SER A 123 -9.06 -4.07 -0.16
CA SER A 123 -9.24 -4.96 1.01
C SER A 123 -10.04 -6.23 0.68
N HIS A 124 -10.69 -6.25 -0.49
CA HIS A 124 -11.49 -7.33 -1.05
C HIS A 124 -10.68 -8.38 -1.83
N THR A 125 -9.35 -8.30 -1.85
CA THR A 125 -8.55 -9.33 -2.51
C THR A 125 -8.34 -10.52 -1.57
N ASP A 126 -9.30 -11.43 -1.50
CA ASP A 126 -9.13 -12.77 -0.88
C ASP A 126 -8.08 -13.65 -1.59
N ARG A 127 -7.31 -13.07 -2.52
CA ARG A 127 -6.46 -13.81 -3.44
C ARG A 127 -4.99 -13.69 -3.13
N ARG A 128 -4.33 -14.85 -3.28
CA ARG A 128 -2.89 -15.03 -3.44
C ARG A 128 -2.44 -14.41 -4.76
N PHE A 129 -2.46 -13.08 -4.83
CA PHE A 129 -1.84 -12.36 -5.92
C PHE A 129 -0.56 -11.74 -5.37
N THR A 130 0.50 -11.78 -6.17
CA THR A 130 1.79 -11.17 -5.84
C THR A 130 2.31 -10.51 -7.09
N ARG A 131 2.75 -9.25 -7.00
CA ARG A 131 3.42 -8.61 -8.14
C ARG A 131 4.74 -9.34 -8.40
N PRO A 132 5.02 -9.70 -9.67
CA PRO A 132 6.23 -10.44 -10.01
C PRO A 132 7.48 -9.58 -9.81
N LEU A 133 8.64 -10.22 -9.72
CA LEU A 133 9.95 -9.54 -9.60
C LEU A 133 10.13 -8.43 -10.64
N SER A 134 9.73 -8.67 -11.89
CA SER A 134 9.86 -7.70 -12.99
C SER A 134 9.10 -6.39 -12.75
N PHE A 135 7.99 -6.41 -11.99
CA PHE A 135 7.31 -5.18 -11.58
C PHE A 135 8.19 -4.35 -10.63
N TRP A 136 8.79 -5.00 -9.63
CA TRP A 136 9.64 -4.35 -8.64
C TRP A 136 10.89 -3.77 -9.29
N GLU A 137 11.54 -4.54 -10.16
CA GLU A 137 12.70 -4.08 -10.94
C GLU A 137 12.36 -2.84 -11.78
N ALA A 138 11.21 -2.86 -12.49
CA ALA A 138 10.76 -1.71 -13.25
C ALA A 138 10.48 -0.49 -12.35
N LEU A 139 9.84 -0.67 -11.20
CA LEU A 139 9.62 0.40 -10.21
C LEU A 139 10.94 0.98 -9.70
N TYR A 140 11.94 0.14 -9.39
CA TYR A 140 13.23 0.58 -8.88
C TYR A 140 14.01 1.45 -9.85
N THR A 141 13.78 1.33 -11.17
CA THR A 141 14.37 2.27 -12.15
C THR A 141 13.91 3.71 -11.96
N HIS A 142 12.78 3.94 -11.29
CA HIS A 142 12.23 5.26 -10.98
C HIS A 142 12.60 5.76 -9.58
N ALA A 143 13.32 4.99 -8.77
CA ALA A 143 13.67 5.38 -7.39
C ALA A 143 14.34 6.78 -7.27
N PRO A 144 15.24 7.21 -8.19
CA PRO A 144 15.86 8.53 -8.10
C PRO A 144 14.92 9.72 -8.34
N SER A 145 13.78 9.51 -9.02
CA SER A 145 12.81 10.55 -9.37
C SER A 145 11.53 10.51 -8.54
N LEU A 146 11.24 9.37 -7.92
CA LEU A 146 9.97 9.13 -7.26
C LEU A 146 9.82 10.02 -6.01
N GLU A 147 8.77 10.84 -5.98
CA GLU A 147 8.41 11.70 -4.86
C GLU A 147 7.27 11.14 -4.02
N LYS A 148 6.38 10.36 -4.65
CA LYS A 148 5.22 9.75 -3.99
C LYS A 148 5.09 8.27 -4.36
N LEU A 149 4.95 7.44 -3.34
CA LEU A 149 4.69 6.01 -3.50
C LEU A 149 3.56 5.60 -2.56
N HIS A 150 2.45 5.18 -3.16
CA HIS A 150 1.34 4.57 -2.43
C HIS A 150 1.14 3.17 -2.98
N LEU A 151 1.52 2.17 -2.19
CA LEU A 151 1.40 0.76 -2.55
C LEU A 151 0.74 0.02 -1.42
N ASP A 152 -0.32 -0.68 -1.74
CA ASP A 152 -0.84 -1.69 -0.83
C ASP A 152 -0.31 -3.03 -1.29
N PHE A 153 -0.05 -3.89 -0.32
CA PHE A 153 0.39 -5.25 -0.56
C PHE A 153 -0.82 -6.15 -0.71
N PHE A 154 -0.71 -7.06 -1.66
CA PHE A 154 -1.64 -8.16 -1.78
C PHE A 154 -1.29 -9.27 -0.79
N ARG A 155 -2.23 -10.19 -0.55
CA ARG A 155 -2.08 -11.23 0.47
C ARG A 155 -0.82 -12.08 0.21
N HIS A 156 0.04 -12.19 1.23
CA HIS A 156 1.35 -12.87 1.19
C HIS A 156 2.42 -12.24 0.29
N GLU A 157 2.18 -11.06 -0.28
CA GLU A 157 3.15 -10.43 -1.17
C GLU A 157 4.41 -9.95 -0.45
N VAL A 158 4.30 -9.45 0.78
CA VAL A 158 5.47 -8.95 1.53
C VAL A 158 6.55 -10.03 1.70
N GLN A 159 6.14 -11.29 1.84
CA GLN A 159 7.06 -12.43 2.00
C GLN A 159 7.90 -12.70 0.74
N VAL A 160 7.40 -12.30 -0.43
CA VAL A 160 8.07 -12.47 -1.73
C VAL A 160 8.47 -11.15 -2.37
N PHE A 161 8.34 -10.04 -1.64
CA PHE A 161 8.72 -8.74 -2.13
C PHE A 161 10.22 -8.70 -2.38
N SER A 162 10.57 -8.24 -3.58
CA SER A 162 11.98 -8.13 -3.96
C SER A 162 12.59 -6.90 -3.32
N ARG A 163 13.67 -7.10 -2.58
CA ARG A 163 14.42 -6.02 -1.94
C ARG A 163 14.99 -5.07 -2.99
N PRO A 164 15.03 -3.74 -2.75
CA PRO A 164 15.76 -2.83 -3.62
C PRO A 164 17.20 -3.31 -3.78
N PRO A 165 17.74 -3.42 -5.02
CA PRO A 165 19.14 -3.76 -5.22
C PRO A 165 20.08 -2.82 -4.46
N ALA A 166 21.27 -3.31 -4.10
CA ALA A 166 22.27 -2.50 -3.43
C ALA A 166 22.55 -1.21 -4.21
N GLY A 167 22.48 -0.07 -3.53
CA GLY A 167 22.67 1.26 -4.14
C GLY A 167 21.40 1.93 -4.67
N VAL A 168 20.27 1.22 -4.78
CA VAL A 168 18.98 1.85 -5.08
C VAL A 168 18.51 2.64 -3.86
N LYS A 169 18.33 3.96 -4.03
CA LYS A 169 17.89 4.88 -2.98
C LYS A 169 16.72 5.72 -3.49
N PHE A 170 15.71 5.87 -2.65
CA PHE A 170 14.55 6.71 -2.92
C PHE A 170 14.80 8.13 -2.43
N GLY A 171 15.85 8.77 -2.99
CA GLY A 171 16.38 10.02 -2.48
C GLY A 171 15.42 11.21 -2.57
N LYS A 172 14.41 11.16 -3.46
CA LYS A 172 13.40 12.22 -3.61
C LYS A 172 12.05 11.88 -2.97
N LEU A 173 11.90 10.69 -2.40
CA LEU A 173 10.62 10.22 -1.90
C LEU A 173 10.24 11.00 -0.64
N LYS A 174 9.10 11.71 -0.72
CA LYS A 174 8.54 12.56 0.35
C LYS A 174 7.30 11.93 0.96
N GLU A 175 6.52 11.20 0.17
CA GLU A 175 5.30 10.54 0.63
C GLU A 175 5.38 9.04 0.36
N LEU A 176 5.33 8.26 1.43
CA LEU A 176 5.28 6.81 1.38
C LEU A 176 4.05 6.33 2.13
N ARG A 177 3.18 5.60 1.43
CA ARG A 177 2.03 4.92 2.02
C ARG A 177 2.11 3.45 1.67
N LEU A 178 2.20 2.62 2.70
CA LEU A 178 2.24 1.18 2.59
C LEU A 178 1.06 0.59 3.35
N ASP A 179 0.24 -0.21 2.68
CA ASP A 179 -0.80 -1.01 3.35
C ASP A 179 -0.40 -2.48 3.29
N ALA A 180 0.18 -2.98 4.38
CA ALA A 180 0.54 -4.38 4.57
C ALA A 180 -0.51 -5.14 5.41
N SER A 181 -1.75 -4.65 5.51
CA SER A 181 -2.80 -5.28 6.33
C SER A 181 -3.12 -6.74 5.95
N SER A 182 -2.81 -7.15 4.72
CA SER A 182 -2.98 -8.51 4.22
C SER A 182 -1.71 -9.40 4.35
N ALA A 183 -0.62 -8.85 4.88
CA ALA A 183 0.70 -9.47 4.96
C ALA A 183 0.91 -10.29 6.25
N HIS A 184 0.02 -11.25 6.47
CA HIS A 184 0.07 -12.10 7.67
C HIS A 184 1.39 -12.88 7.76
N GLY A 185 2.05 -12.79 8.91
CA GLY A 185 3.22 -13.63 9.26
C GLY A 185 4.55 -13.22 8.62
N ASP A 186 4.65 -11.97 8.15
CA ASP A 186 5.91 -11.42 7.66
C ASP A 186 6.87 -11.01 8.79
N GLY A 187 8.18 -11.09 8.55
CA GLY A 187 9.22 -10.73 9.52
C GLY A 187 9.64 -9.25 9.51
N GLY A 188 8.96 -8.39 8.76
CA GLY A 188 9.20 -6.94 8.72
C GLY A 188 10.45 -6.51 7.96
N SER A 189 11.45 -7.40 7.81
CA SER A 189 12.78 -7.07 7.22
C SER A 189 12.70 -6.38 5.86
N THR A 190 11.74 -6.78 5.05
CA THR A 190 11.53 -6.23 3.73
C THR A 190 11.04 -4.78 3.76
N VAL A 191 10.12 -4.49 4.68
CA VAL A 191 9.65 -3.13 4.92
C VAL A 191 10.77 -2.29 5.51
N ASP A 192 11.55 -2.85 6.44
CA ASP A 192 12.71 -2.18 7.05
C ASP A 192 13.72 -1.72 6.03
N GLU A 193 14.03 -2.57 5.04
CA GLU A 193 14.96 -2.23 3.96
C GLU A 193 14.41 -1.13 3.05
N LEU A 194 13.13 -1.19 2.69
CA LEU A 194 12.48 -0.14 1.92
C LEU A 194 12.51 1.19 2.68
N LEU A 195 12.09 1.21 3.95
CA LEU A 195 12.10 2.41 4.79
C LEU A 195 13.52 2.96 5.02
N GLY A 196 14.52 2.08 5.18
CA GLY A 196 15.93 2.45 5.29
C GLY A 196 16.53 3.05 4.01
N SER A 197 15.83 2.96 2.88
CA SER A 197 16.24 3.58 1.61
C SER A 197 15.60 4.95 1.35
N CYS A 198 14.77 5.46 2.27
CA CYS A 198 13.94 6.66 2.10
C CYS A 198 14.27 7.76 3.12
N GLU A 199 15.34 8.53 2.93
CA GLU A 199 15.81 9.51 3.92
C GLU A 199 14.99 10.81 3.98
N ASN A 200 14.25 11.14 2.91
CA ASN A 200 13.55 12.42 2.76
C ASN A 200 12.05 12.37 3.03
N ILE A 201 11.57 11.33 3.72
CA ILE A 201 10.15 11.16 4.01
C ILE A 201 9.61 12.32 4.85
N GLU A 202 8.49 12.87 4.40
CA GLU A 202 7.71 13.92 5.04
C GLU A 202 6.35 13.39 5.52
N VAL A 203 5.77 12.46 4.78
CA VAL A 203 4.48 11.80 5.05
C VAL A 203 4.69 10.29 5.00
N LEU A 204 4.52 9.63 6.15
CA LEU A 204 4.58 8.19 6.27
C LEU A 204 3.21 7.65 6.70
N GLY A 205 2.62 6.79 5.88
CA GLY A 205 1.47 5.99 6.23
C GLY A 205 1.85 4.53 6.20
N PHE A 206 1.64 3.79 7.28
CA PHE A 206 1.92 2.38 7.32
C PHE A 206 0.85 1.60 8.06
N LYS A 207 0.24 0.63 7.39
CA LYS A 207 -0.79 -0.23 7.96
C LYS A 207 -0.33 -1.68 7.97
N TRP A 208 -0.65 -2.38 9.04
CA TRP A 208 -0.25 -3.75 9.33
C TRP A 208 -1.50 -4.59 9.54
N PRO A 209 -1.37 -5.93 9.53
CA PRO A 209 -2.51 -6.79 9.83
C PRO A 209 -3.03 -6.46 11.24
N PRO A 210 -4.31 -6.05 11.38
CA PRO A 210 -4.92 -5.85 12.70
C PRO A 210 -5.38 -7.20 13.25
N CYS A 211 -4.45 -8.14 13.37
CA CYS A 211 -4.75 -9.54 13.71
C CYS A 211 -3.94 -9.95 14.94
N ASP A 212 -4.65 -10.52 15.92
CA ASP A 212 -4.13 -10.95 17.20
C ASP A 212 -3.38 -12.28 17.17
N LEU A 213 -3.64 -13.10 16.15
CA LEU A 213 -2.96 -14.39 15.97
C LEU A 213 -1.44 -14.20 15.86
N PRO A 214 -0.62 -14.86 16.70
CA PRO A 214 0.84 -14.72 16.69
C PRO A 214 1.52 -14.99 15.34
N SER A 215 0.90 -15.82 14.50
CA SER A 215 1.34 -16.15 13.14
C SER A 215 0.95 -15.11 12.09
N CYS A 216 0.06 -14.18 12.43
CA CYS A 216 -0.43 -13.13 11.55
C CYS A 216 0.23 -11.78 11.84
N GLN A 217 0.74 -11.60 13.05
CA GLN A 217 1.50 -10.43 13.46
C GLN A 217 2.76 -10.30 12.59
N ILE A 218 3.03 -9.09 12.10
CA ILE A 218 4.35 -8.78 11.58
C ILE A 218 5.24 -8.52 12.80
N LYS A 219 6.33 -9.25 12.92
CA LYS A 219 7.29 -9.13 14.03
C LYS A 219 8.63 -8.70 13.46
N GLY A 220 9.47 -8.03 14.26
CA GLY A 220 10.86 -7.78 13.86
C GLY A 220 11.11 -6.52 13.03
N VAL A 221 10.13 -5.62 12.93
CA VAL A 221 10.41 -4.26 12.45
C VAL A 221 11.24 -3.51 13.48
N SER A 222 12.39 -3.01 13.03
CA SER A 222 13.41 -2.41 13.90
C SER A 222 12.98 -1.06 14.49
N TRP A 223 12.10 -0.33 13.81
CA TRP A 223 11.78 1.07 14.11
C TRP A 223 13.01 2.00 14.12
N GLY A 224 14.18 1.53 13.68
CA GLY A 224 15.47 2.22 13.81
C GLY A 224 15.69 3.37 12.83
N TRP A 225 14.73 3.64 11.95
CA TRP A 225 14.87 4.67 10.91
C TRP A 225 14.78 6.08 11.49
N THR A 226 15.35 7.02 10.75
CA THR A 226 15.30 8.46 11.05
C THR A 226 14.90 9.21 9.79
N PHE A 227 13.84 9.99 9.88
CA PHE A 227 13.27 10.80 8.82
C PHE A 227 13.23 12.27 9.28
N PRO A 228 14.32 13.03 9.09
CA PRO A 228 14.44 14.38 9.66
C PRO A 228 13.31 15.35 9.28
N LYS A 229 12.64 15.10 8.14
CA LYS A 229 11.56 15.93 7.60
C LYS A 229 10.16 15.40 7.89
N LEU A 230 10.02 14.30 8.63
CA LEU A 230 8.74 13.67 8.90
C LEU A 230 7.83 14.63 9.68
N ARG A 231 6.71 14.99 9.04
CA ARG A 231 5.68 15.88 9.61
C ARG A 231 4.35 15.18 9.83
N GLN A 232 4.10 14.08 9.12
CA GLN A 232 2.85 13.35 9.20
C GLN A 232 3.11 11.85 9.30
N LEU A 233 2.58 11.25 10.35
CA LEU A 233 2.67 9.82 10.59
C LEU A 233 1.26 9.24 10.74
N SER A 234 0.97 8.17 10.02
CA SER A 234 -0.21 7.34 10.21
C SER A 234 0.22 5.90 10.39
N ILE A 235 -0.07 5.30 11.54
CA ILE A 235 0.22 3.90 11.85
C ILE A 235 -1.08 3.19 12.20
N LEU A 236 -1.31 2.02 11.59
CA LEU A 236 -2.38 1.11 11.95
C LEU A 236 -1.79 -0.30 12.11
N GLY A 237 -2.14 -1.03 13.17
CA GLY A 237 -1.66 -2.40 13.32
C GLY A 237 -2.03 -3.04 14.65
N TRP A 238 -1.50 -4.24 14.87
CA TRP A 238 -1.65 -4.98 16.13
C TRP A 238 -0.28 -5.18 16.81
N ASN A 239 -0.23 -5.02 18.14
CA ASN A 239 0.93 -5.36 18.99
C ASN A 239 2.29 -4.84 18.47
N ILE A 240 2.37 -3.54 18.18
CA ILE A 240 3.65 -2.93 17.82
C ILE A 240 4.57 -2.90 19.06
N ALA A 241 5.88 -3.02 18.89
CA ALA A 241 6.88 -2.89 19.96
C ALA A 241 6.94 -1.45 20.52
N PRO A 242 6.26 -1.10 21.63
CA PRO A 242 6.05 0.26 22.13
C PRO A 242 7.30 0.97 22.57
N ALA A 243 8.28 0.25 23.15
CA ALA A 243 9.55 0.85 23.53
C ALA A 243 10.27 1.39 22.28
N ALA A 244 10.46 0.52 21.28
CA ALA A 244 11.09 0.88 20.00
C ALA A 244 10.28 1.94 19.24
N TYR A 245 8.94 1.86 19.28
CA TYR A 245 8.06 2.86 18.67
C TYR A 245 8.15 4.22 19.38
N THR A 246 8.21 4.24 20.71
CA THR A 246 8.36 5.47 21.49
C THR A 246 9.70 6.14 21.21
N GLU A 247 10.77 5.35 21.15
CA GLU A 247 12.09 5.84 20.74
C GLU A 247 12.07 6.38 19.31
N PHE A 248 11.39 5.70 18.40
CA PHE A 248 11.16 6.19 17.05
C PHE A 248 10.49 7.56 17.08
N LEU A 249 9.37 7.73 17.79
CA LEU A 249 8.72 9.03 17.87
C LEU A 249 9.61 10.12 18.47
N GLY A 250 10.43 9.79 19.48
CA GLY A 250 11.40 10.72 20.07
C GLY A 250 12.47 11.21 19.08
N ARG A 251 12.79 10.44 18.04
CA ARG A 251 13.70 10.87 16.94
C ARG A 251 13.05 11.82 15.93
N HIS A 252 11.74 12.04 16.00
CA HIS A 252 10.96 12.77 14.98
C HIS A 252 10.20 13.97 15.58
N PRO A 253 10.90 14.97 16.15
CA PRO A 253 10.24 16.10 16.82
C PRO A 253 9.42 16.99 15.87
N ASN A 254 9.59 16.84 14.55
CA ASN A 254 8.89 17.62 13.51
C ASN A 254 7.48 17.11 13.19
N ILE A 255 7.05 15.97 13.76
CA ILE A 255 5.70 15.45 13.55
C ILE A 255 4.66 16.46 14.05
N ARG A 256 3.75 16.86 13.14
CA ARG A 256 2.62 17.76 13.40
C ARG A 256 1.29 17.03 13.42
N TYR A 257 1.19 15.92 12.69
CA TYR A 257 0.01 15.07 12.61
C TYR A 257 0.39 13.62 12.91
N LEU A 258 -0.27 13.04 13.90
CA LEU A 258 -0.16 11.63 14.27
C LEU A 258 -1.55 10.98 14.26
N ASP A 259 -1.75 9.97 13.40
CA ASP A 259 -2.91 9.06 13.43
C ASP A 259 -2.44 7.67 13.82
N GLU A 260 -2.74 7.28 15.06
CA GLU A 260 -2.28 6.07 15.71
C GLU A 260 -3.48 5.15 15.98
N ARG A 261 -3.49 3.99 15.31
CA ARG A 261 -4.54 2.97 15.43
C ARG A 261 -3.91 1.61 15.71
N ILE A 262 -3.38 1.48 16.92
CA ILE A 262 -2.67 0.28 17.36
C ILE A 262 -3.59 -0.49 18.29
N ASP A 263 -3.87 -1.73 17.94
CA ASP A 263 -4.73 -2.65 18.69
C ASP A 263 -3.90 -3.71 19.45
N GLY A 264 -4.52 -4.32 20.47
CA GLY A 264 -4.02 -5.52 21.16
C GLY A 264 -3.32 -5.33 22.52
N PRO A 265 -3.22 -6.40 23.34
CA PRO A 265 -2.49 -6.34 24.61
C PRO A 265 -0.97 -6.39 24.34
N TYR A 266 -0.23 -5.46 24.96
CA TYR A 266 1.23 -5.40 24.91
C TYR A 266 1.85 -6.10 26.13
N ASP A 267 1.31 -7.27 26.49
CA ASP A 267 1.87 -8.07 27.56
C ASP A 267 2.02 -9.50 27.06
N GLU A 268 3.24 -10.04 27.09
CA GLU A 268 3.51 -11.44 26.75
C GLU A 268 2.73 -12.40 27.66
N ASP A 269 2.34 -11.92 28.85
CA ASP A 269 1.51 -12.64 29.83
C ASP A 269 -0.01 -12.51 29.57
N GLY A 270 -0.43 -11.71 28.58
CA GLY A 270 -1.84 -11.49 28.26
C GLY A 270 -2.64 -10.73 29.33
N LYS A 271 -1.97 -10.05 30.27
CA LYS A 271 -2.60 -9.43 31.46
C LYS A 271 -2.86 -7.93 31.39
N GLY A 272 -2.51 -7.24 30.31
CA GLY A 272 -2.80 -5.82 30.20
C GLY A 272 -2.61 -5.20 28.83
N TYR A 273 -3.43 -4.19 28.55
CA TYR A 273 -3.20 -3.24 27.47
C TYR A 273 -2.23 -2.18 27.97
N THR A 274 -0.98 -2.30 27.56
CA THR A 274 0.01 -1.27 27.84
C THR A 274 -0.24 -0.13 26.87
N THR A 275 -0.86 0.94 27.36
CA THR A 275 -1.01 2.17 26.56
C THR A 275 0.39 2.67 26.23
N VAL A 276 0.69 2.88 24.94
CA VAL A 276 1.87 3.63 24.52
C VAL A 276 1.73 5.04 25.09
N GLN A 277 2.35 5.29 26.23
CA GLN A 277 2.43 6.62 26.82
C GLN A 277 3.53 7.38 26.08
N LEU A 278 3.10 8.22 25.14
CA LEU A 278 4.01 9.16 24.50
C LEU A 278 4.54 10.11 25.57
N PRO A 279 5.86 10.24 25.73
CA PRO A 279 6.41 11.28 26.58
C PRO A 279 5.86 12.62 26.09
N THR A 280 5.35 13.43 27.01
CA THR A 280 4.77 14.76 26.68
C THR A 280 5.76 15.68 25.96
N THR A 281 7.06 15.39 26.04
CA THR A 281 8.17 16.09 25.39
C THR A 281 8.61 15.50 24.04
N ALA A 282 8.16 14.29 23.67
CA ALA A 282 8.69 13.59 22.49
C ALA A 282 8.29 14.27 21.17
N LEU A 283 7.11 14.90 21.12
CA LEU A 283 6.55 15.50 19.91
C LEU A 283 6.16 16.96 20.17
N PRO A 284 7.13 17.88 20.35
CA PRO A 284 6.86 19.27 20.74
C PRO A 284 6.06 20.07 19.69
N ASN A 285 6.05 19.61 18.43
CA ASN A 285 5.34 20.26 17.32
C ASN A 285 3.98 19.62 17.00
N LEU A 286 3.52 18.65 17.81
CA LEU A 286 2.29 17.93 17.54
C LEU A 286 1.07 18.85 17.66
N SER A 287 0.33 19.00 16.56
CA SER A 287 -0.88 19.84 16.50
C SER A 287 -2.16 19.02 16.33
N THR A 288 -2.05 17.79 15.82
CA THR A 288 -3.18 16.88 15.64
C THR A 288 -2.79 15.48 16.08
N LEU A 289 -3.52 14.96 17.05
CA LEU A 289 -3.43 13.58 17.51
C LEU A 289 -4.78 12.91 17.28
N LYS A 290 -4.79 11.83 16.49
CA LYS A 290 -5.89 10.89 16.41
C LYS A 290 -5.42 9.58 17.00
N LYS A 291 -6.04 9.18 18.10
CA LYS A 291 -5.88 7.83 18.66
C LYS A 291 -7.22 7.13 18.52
N ALA A 292 -7.21 5.95 17.92
CA ALA A 292 -8.35 5.05 17.94
C ALA A 292 -7.87 3.69 18.43
N TYR A 293 -8.59 3.15 19.40
CA TYR A 293 -8.42 1.78 19.86
C TYR A 293 -9.60 0.99 19.31
N THR A 294 -9.37 0.10 18.34
CA THR A 294 -10.40 -0.79 17.83
C THR A 294 -10.42 -2.04 18.69
N TYR A 295 -11.41 -2.11 19.57
CA TYR A 295 -11.72 -3.32 20.33
C TYR A 295 -12.26 -4.37 19.36
N THR A 296 -11.45 -5.36 18.98
CA THR A 296 -12.00 -6.62 18.47
C THR A 296 -12.49 -7.42 19.67
N TRP A 297 -13.78 -7.28 19.97
CA TRP A 297 -14.49 -8.22 20.83
C TRP A 297 -14.47 -9.59 20.14
N SER A 298 -13.87 -10.59 20.79
CA SER A 298 -14.10 -12.00 20.51
C SER A 298 -14.91 -12.63 21.64
#